data_AF-A0A9Q0GTA4-F1
#
_entry.id   AF-A0A9Q0GTA4-F1
#
_cell.length_a   1.000
_cell.length_b   1.000
_cell.length_c   1.000
_cell.angle_alpha   90.00
_cell.angle_beta   90.00
_cell.angle_gamma   90.00
#
_symmetry.space_group_name_H-M   'P 1'
#
loop_
_entity.id
_entity.type
_entity.pdbx_description
1 polymer ?
#
loop_
_entity_poly.entity_id
_entity_poly.type
_entity_poly.pdbx_seq_one_letter_code
_entity_poly.pdbx_strand_id
1 'polypeptide(L)'
;MVDRLLFTLGKFEDGTSVAVKRSTADQQGDKFFEAEVAAIASVQHINLVRLFGYRYVAGGPRFLIYEYIRNGSLDAWIFPHGSKNSGLRGCLSWKLRYSVAIDVAKALAYCCERSCTAQLSGTS
;
A
#
# COMPACT_ATOMS: atom_id res chain seq x y z
N MET A 1 -2.58 1.94 -4.83
CA MET A 1 -2.78 3.40 -4.77
C MET A 1 -3.27 3.71 -3.37
N VAL A 2 -2.37 4.11 -2.46
CA VAL A 2 -2.73 4.43 -1.08
C VAL A 2 -2.91 5.93 -0.97
N ASP A 3 -4.17 6.33 -0.82
CA ASP A 3 -4.55 7.73 -0.61
C ASP A 3 -3.84 8.26 0.64
N ARG A 4 -3.27 9.47 0.53
CA ARG A 4 -2.52 10.16 1.57
C ARG A 4 -3.39 10.50 2.79
N LEU A 5 -4.73 10.50 2.64
CA LEU A 5 -5.69 10.85 3.69
C LEU A 5 -5.89 9.78 4.77
N LEU A 6 -5.33 8.58 4.62
CA LEU A 6 -5.50 7.47 5.57
C LEU A 6 -4.23 7.12 6.37
N PHE A 7 -3.14 7.88 6.21
CA PHE A 7 -1.84 7.53 6.79
C PHE A 7 -1.25 8.69 7.62
N THR A 8 -0.74 8.36 8.80
CA THR A 8 0.05 9.25 9.65
C THR A 8 1.54 9.01 9.40
N LEU A 9 2.33 10.07 9.24
CA LEU A 9 3.80 9.96 9.12
C LEU A 9 4.42 9.63 10.49
N GLY A 10 5.29 8.65 10.53
CA GLY A 10 6.09 8.28 11.70
C GLY A 10 7.58 8.15 11.36
N LYS A 11 8.39 7.87 12.37
CA LYS A 11 9.83 7.63 12.23
C LYS A 11 10.27 6.54 13.21
N PHE A 12 11.06 5.58 12.74
CA PHE A 12 11.74 4.61 13.60
C PHE A 12 12.94 5.26 14.30
N GLU A 13 13.48 4.59 15.33
CA GLU A 13 14.61 5.08 16.12
C GLU A 13 15.89 5.25 15.27
N ASP A 14 16.07 4.42 14.25
CA ASP A 14 17.15 4.51 13.26
C ASP A 14 17.00 5.70 12.29
N GLY A 15 15.89 6.43 12.37
CA GLY A 15 15.57 7.57 11.55
C GLY A 15 14.79 7.26 10.27
N THR A 16 14.42 6.01 10.01
CA THR A 16 13.64 5.60 8.84
C THR A 16 12.21 6.16 8.91
N SER A 17 11.75 6.83 7.86
CA SER A 17 10.38 7.37 7.78
C SER A 17 9.36 6.29 7.39
N VAL A 18 8.20 6.29 8.07
CA VAL A 18 7.14 5.31 7.86
C VAL A 18 5.76 5.95 7.68
N ALA A 19 4.87 5.27 6.97
CA ALA A 19 3.46 5.62 6.85
C ALA A 19 2.60 4.65 7.67
N VAL A 20 1.86 5.15 8.65
CA VAL A 20 1.05 4.35 9.57
C VAL A 20 -0.43 4.50 9.23
N LYS A 21 -1.07 3.42 8.79
CA LYS A 21 -2.53 3.36 8.61
C LYS A 21 -3.17 2.86 9.90
N ARG A 22 -4.13 3.61 10.44
CA ARG A 22 -4.97 3.18 11.56
C ARG A 22 -6.36 2.78 11.03
N SER A 23 -6.85 1.60 11.41
CA SER A 23 -8.25 1.20 11.21
C SER A 23 -8.89 0.83 12.54
N THR A 24 -10.20 1.07 12.65
CA THR A 24 -11.01 0.62 13.78
C THR A 24 -11.46 -0.81 13.55
N ALA A 25 -11.37 -1.64 14.58
CA ALA A 25 -11.89 -3.00 14.54
C ALA A 25 -13.41 -3.02 14.74
N ASP A 26 -14.13 -3.66 13.82
CA ASP A 26 -15.44 -4.23 14.08
C ASP A 26 -15.31 -5.74 14.35
N GLN A 27 -16.33 -6.35 14.97
CA GLN A 27 -16.30 -7.79 15.34
C GLN A 27 -16.05 -8.71 14.15
N GLN A 28 -16.47 -8.30 12.95
CA GLN A 28 -16.23 -9.03 11.72
C GLN A 28 -14.77 -8.90 11.26
N GLY A 29 -14.19 -7.70 11.32
CA GLY A 29 -12.82 -7.47 10.87
C GLY A 29 -11.76 -8.20 11.71
N ASP A 30 -12.02 -8.52 12.98
CA ASP A 30 -11.00 -9.15 13.84
C ASP A 30 -10.69 -10.57 13.35
N LYS A 31 -11.71 -11.27 12.83
CA LYS A 31 -11.57 -12.63 12.26
C LYS A 31 -10.74 -12.66 10.99
N PHE A 32 -10.73 -11.58 10.21
CA PHE A 32 -10.06 -11.54 8.91
C PHE A 32 -8.77 -10.74 8.90
N PHE A 33 -8.44 -10.05 10.00
CA PHE A 33 -7.29 -9.16 10.02
C PHE A 33 -5.96 -9.91 9.84
N GLU A 34 -5.78 -11.06 10.49
CA GLU A 34 -4.56 -11.85 10.33
C GLU A 34 -4.42 -12.40 8.91
N ALA A 35 -5.54 -12.82 8.29
CA ALA A 35 -5.55 -13.26 6.90
C ALA A 35 -5.24 -12.11 5.92
N GLU A 36 -5.81 -10.92 6.15
CA GLU A 36 -5.52 -9.71 5.37
C GLU A 36 -4.04 -9.32 5.49
N VAL A 37 -3.51 -9.32 6.71
CA VAL A 37 -2.10 -9.04 6.98
C VAL A 37 -1.20 -10.09 6.34
N ALA A 38 -1.53 -11.38 6.44
CA ALA A 38 -0.77 -12.45 5.81
C ALA A 38 -0.77 -12.32 4.28
N ALA A 39 -1.91 -11.97 3.69
CA ALA A 39 -2.01 -11.69 2.26
C ALA A 39 -1.08 -10.52 1.89
N ILE A 40 -1.17 -9.38 2.57
CA ILE A 40 -0.33 -8.21 2.31
C ILE A 40 1.17 -8.52 2.52
N ALA A 41 1.52 -9.20 3.61
CA ALA A 41 2.89 -9.55 3.96
C ALA A 41 3.51 -10.55 2.98
N SER A 42 2.70 -11.46 2.41
CA SER A 42 3.15 -12.43 1.42
C SER A 42 3.51 -11.80 0.07
N VAL A 43 3.08 -10.55 -0.17
CA VAL A 43 3.26 -9.86 -1.43
C VAL A 43 4.38 -8.80 -1.28
N GLN A 44 5.62 -9.23 -1.48
CA GLN A 44 6.77 -8.33 -1.64
C GLN A 44 7.16 -8.27 -3.12
N HIS A 45 6.94 -7.13 -3.76
CA HIS A 45 7.34 -6.87 -5.14
C HIS A 45 7.95 -5.47 -5.22
N ILE A 46 8.93 -5.25 -6.10
CA ILE A 46 9.62 -3.95 -6.26
C ILE A 46 8.66 -2.80 -6.60
N ASN A 47 7.50 -3.13 -7.18
CA ASN A 47 6.45 -2.18 -7.54
C ASN A 47 5.29 -2.11 -6.54
N LEU A 48 5.49 -2.65 -5.33
CA LEU A 48 4.56 -2.56 -4.21
C LEU A 48 5.23 -1.92 -3.00
N VAL A 49 4.47 -1.11 -2.27
CA VAL A 49 4.98 -0.44 -1.07
C VAL A 49 5.24 -1.50 0.00
N ARG A 50 6.45 -1.50 0.55
CA ARG A 50 6.86 -2.47 1.57
C ARG A 50 6.06 -2.27 2.85
N LEU A 51 5.50 -3.36 3.40
CA LEU A 51 4.97 -3.40 4.76
C LEU A 51 6.14 -3.70 5.71
N PHE A 52 6.38 -2.81 6.68
CA PHE A 52 7.35 -3.03 7.76
C PHE A 52 6.77 -3.89 8.87
N GLY A 53 5.48 -3.75 9.16
CA GLY A 53 4.82 -4.56 10.18
C GLY A 53 3.39 -4.12 10.48
N TYR A 54 2.81 -4.74 11.50
CA TYR A 54 1.45 -4.47 11.95
C TYR A 54 1.35 -4.54 13.47
N ARG A 55 0.32 -3.91 14.02
CA ARG A 55 -0.08 -4.06 15.43
C ARG A 55 -1.57 -4.38 15.49
N TYR A 56 -1.88 -5.46 16.20
CA TYR A 56 -3.23 -5.92 16.47
C TYR A 56 -3.48 -5.98 17.97
N VAL A 57 -4.67 -5.51 18.39
CA VAL A 57 -5.20 -5.67 19.74
C VAL A 57 -6.66 -6.07 19.57
N ALA A 58 -7.08 -7.21 20.12
CA ALA A 58 -8.46 -7.68 20.00
C ALA A 58 -9.45 -6.64 20.56
N GLY A 59 -10.48 -6.30 19.77
CA GLY A 59 -11.42 -5.21 20.11
C GLY A 59 -10.81 -3.80 20.12
N GLY A 60 -9.57 -3.63 19.67
CA GLY A 60 -8.83 -2.37 19.66
C GLY A 60 -8.54 -1.85 18.25
N PRO A 61 -7.86 -0.68 18.13
CA PRO A 61 -7.42 -0.18 16.85
C PRO A 61 -6.33 -1.06 16.25
N ARG A 62 -6.34 -1.19 14.93
CA ARG A 62 -5.34 -1.93 14.16
C ARG A 62 -4.43 -0.96 13.43
N PHE A 63 -3.15 -1.31 13.36
CA PHE A 63 -2.15 -0.48 12.69
C PHE A 63 -1.38 -1.29 11.66
N LEU A 64 -1.15 -0.68 10.51
CA LEU A 64 -0.28 -1.17 9.46
C LEU A 64 0.81 -0.13 9.21
N ILE A 65 2.06 -0.56 9.22
CA ILE A 65 3.24 0.30 9.13
C ILE A 65 3.90 0.02 7.79
N TYR A 66 3.92 1.01 6.90
CA TYR A 66 4.46 0.91 5.55
C TYR A 66 5.69 1.80 5.38
N GLU A 67 6.46 1.52 4.33
CA GLU A 67 7.45 2.45 3.82
C GLU A 67 6.82 3.79 3.43
N TYR A 68 7.47 4.89 3.83
CA TYR A 68 7.03 6.22 3.45
C TYR A 68 7.49 6.59 2.03
N ILE A 69 6.54 6.78 1.13
CA ILE A 69 6.81 7.21 -0.25
C ILE A 69 6.80 8.75 -0.36
N ARG A 70 7.99 9.35 -0.48
CA ARG A 70 8.18 10.81 -0.50
C ARG A 70 7.44 11.53 -1.63
N ASN A 71 7.36 10.89 -2.81
CA ASN A 71 6.71 11.48 -3.98
C ASN A 71 5.18 11.46 -3.87
N GLY A 72 4.63 10.86 -2.83
CA GLY A 72 3.20 10.74 -2.64
C GLY A 72 2.55 9.78 -3.63
N SER A 73 1.23 9.86 -3.70
CA SER A 73 0.40 8.95 -4.47
C SER A 73 0.33 9.35 -5.95
N LEU A 74 0.18 8.36 -6.82
CA LEU A 74 0.20 8.54 -8.27
C LEU A 74 -0.96 9.41 -8.79
N ASP A 75 -2.11 9.42 -8.10
CA ASP A 75 -3.27 10.28 -8.43
C ASP A 75 -2.89 11.75 -8.40
N ALA A 76 -2.07 12.18 -7.44
CA ALA A 76 -1.61 13.57 -7.35
C ALA A 76 -0.72 13.98 -8.54
N TRP A 77 -0.19 13.01 -9.29
CA TRP A 77 0.64 13.26 -10.48
C TRP A 77 -0.13 13.07 -11.79
N ILE A 78 -1.16 12.22 -11.82
CA ILE A 78 -2.01 11.97 -12.99
C ILE A 78 -3.17 12.97 -13.07
N PHE A 79 -3.77 13.30 -11.94
CA PHE A 79 -4.94 14.16 -11.80
C PHE A 79 -4.59 15.38 -10.92
N PRO A 80 -3.83 16.37 -11.45
CA PRO A 80 -3.58 17.59 -10.70
C PRO A 80 -4.90 18.35 -10.50
N HIS A 81 -5.51 18.22 -9.32
CA HIS A 81 -6.61 19.09 -8.92
C HIS A 81 -6.12 20.54 -8.93
N GLY A 82 -6.88 21.44 -9.56
CA GLY A 82 -6.52 22.80 -10.00
C GLY A 82 -6.09 23.84 -8.95
N SER A 83 -5.31 23.45 -7.94
CA SER A 83 -4.60 24.37 -7.08
C SER A 83 -3.45 24.99 -7.86
N LYS A 84 -3.55 26.31 -8.07
CA LYS A 84 -2.62 27.17 -8.83
C LYS A 84 -1.18 27.22 -8.28
N ASN A 85 -0.86 26.41 -7.26
CA ASN A 85 0.46 26.35 -6.61
C ASN A 85 1.30 25.12 -7.00
N SER A 86 0.88 24.31 -7.98
CA SER A 86 1.64 23.12 -8.39
C SER A 86 2.42 23.32 -9.69
N GLY A 87 3.45 24.17 -9.69
CA GLY A 87 4.35 24.33 -10.84
C GLY A 87 5.11 23.05 -11.28
N LEU A 88 4.92 21.92 -10.57
CA LEU A 88 5.60 20.64 -10.81
C LEU A 88 4.69 19.39 -10.76
N ARG A 89 3.46 19.46 -10.24
CA ARG A 89 2.53 18.30 -10.19
C ARG A 89 1.57 18.41 -11.37
N GLY A 90 1.76 17.58 -12.39
CA GLY A 90 0.96 17.59 -13.62
C GLY A 90 1.75 17.22 -14.89
N CYS A 91 3.08 17.24 -14.84
CA CYS A 91 3.95 16.96 -16.00
C CYS A 91 4.62 15.58 -15.93
N LEU A 92 3.89 14.53 -15.55
CA LEU A 92 4.37 13.16 -15.79
C LEU A 92 4.53 12.96 -17.31
N SER A 93 5.77 12.84 -17.80
CA SER A 93 6.05 12.58 -19.21
C SER A 93 5.43 11.26 -19.66
N TRP A 94 5.08 11.12 -20.94
CA TRP A 94 4.49 9.89 -21.48
C TRP A 94 5.36 8.67 -21.18
N LYS A 95 6.69 8.80 -21.31
CA LYS A 95 7.65 7.76 -20.97
C LYS A 95 7.52 7.30 -19.52
N LEU A 96 7.38 8.23 -18.57
CA LEU A 96 7.23 7.88 -17.16
C LEU A 96 5.86 7.28 -16.86
N ARG A 97 4.78 7.75 -17.51
CA ARG A 97 3.45 7.12 -17.42
C ARG A 97 3.46 5.67 -17.91
N TYR A 98 4.12 5.42 -19.04
CA TYR A 98 4.25 4.08 -19.59
C TYR A 98 5.01 3.14 -18.64
N SER A 99 6.14 3.59 -18.08
CA SER A 99 6.88 2.81 -17.07
C SER A 99 6.00 2.46 -15.88
N VAL A 100 5.30 3.46 -15.31
CA VAL A 100 4.41 3.25 -14.16
C VAL A 100 3.29 2.25 -14.49
N ALA A 101 2.71 2.31 -15.69
CA ALA A 101 1.66 1.36 -16.10
C ALA A 101 2.19 -0.08 -16.17
N ILE A 102 3.38 -0.28 -16.74
CA ILE A 102 4.05 -1.59 -16.77
C ILE A 102 4.34 -2.07 -15.34
N ASP A 103 4.82 -1.17 -14.48
CA ASP A 103 5.17 -1.51 -13.10
C ASP A 103 3.95 -1.95 -12.28
N VAL A 104 2.82 -1.26 -12.45
CA VAL A 104 1.53 -1.63 -11.87
C VAL A 104 1.06 -2.99 -12.43
N ALA A 105 1.15 -3.21 -13.74
CA ALA A 105 0.75 -4.48 -14.34
C ALA A 105 1.55 -5.67 -13.78
N LYS A 106 2.87 -5.51 -13.63
CA LYS A 106 3.75 -6.54 -13.02
C LYS A 106 3.37 -6.83 -11.56
N ALA A 107 3.12 -5.78 -10.77
CA ALA A 107 2.67 -5.94 -9.39
C ALA A 107 1.33 -6.70 -9.31
N LEU A 108 0.36 -6.36 -10.17
CA LEU A 108 -0.94 -7.02 -10.21
C LEU A 108 -0.83 -8.48 -10.66
N ALA A 109 -0.02 -8.78 -11.67
CA ALA A 109 0.24 -10.16 -12.10
C ALA A 109 0.82 -10.99 -10.96
N TYR A 110 1.82 -10.47 -10.25
CA TYR A 110 2.42 -11.13 -9.09
C TYR A 110 1.39 -11.38 -7.97
N CYS A 111 0.55 -10.39 -7.64
CA CYS A 111 -0.54 -10.58 -6.67
C CYS A 111 -1.51 -11.70 -7.09
N CYS A 112 -1.86 -11.76 -8.38
CA CYS A 112 -2.81 -12.72 -8.92
C CYS A 112 -2.27 -14.15 -8.85
N GLU A 113 -1.01 -14.37 -9.24
CA GLU A 113 -0.35 -15.67 -9.17
C GLU A 113 -0.32 -16.22 -7.74
N ARG A 114 0.01 -15.38 -6.76
CA ARG A 114 0.01 -15.79 -5.33
C ARG A 114 -1.39 -16.06 -4.78
N SER A 115 -2.40 -15.34 -5.26
CA SER A 115 -3.78 -15.53 -4.83
C SER A 115 -4.41 -16.78 -5.44
N CYS A 116 -4.09 -17.10 -6.71
CA CYS A 116 -4.61 -18.29 -7.39
C CYS A 116 -3.92 -19.58 -6.94
N THR A 117 -2.62 -19.55 -6.63
CA THR A 117 -1.89 -20.72 -6.11
C THR A 117 -2.36 -21.16 -4.72
N ALA A 118 -2.84 -20.23 -3.89
CA ALA A 118 -3.43 -20.54 -2.58
C ALA A 118 -4.76 -21.32 -2.65
N GLN A 119 -5.45 -21.35 -3.80
CA GLN A 119 -6.69 -22.12 -3.97
C GLN A 119 -6.49 -23.57 -4.43
N LEU A 120 -5.28 -23.97 -4.82
CA LEU A 120 -4.99 -25.29 -5.38
C LEU A 120 -4.33 -26.27 -4.39
N SER A 121 -3.96 -25.81 -3.18
CA SER A 121 -3.35 -26.65 -2.13
C SER A 121 -4.30 -27.09 -1.01
N GLY A 122 -5.61 -26.86 -1.16
CA GLY A 122 -6.64 -27.15 -0.15
C GLY A 122 -7.46 -28.42 -0.40
N THR A 123 -7.14 -29.23 -1.43
CA THR A 123 -7.84 -30.48 -1.72
C THR A 123 -6.85 -31.63 -1.77
N SER A 124 -6.54 -32.21 -0.60
CA SER A 124 -6.02 -33.56 -0.45
C SER A 124 -6.48 -34.10 0.90
#